data_AF-A0A5Y4QXN9-F1
#
_entry.id   AF-A0A5Y4QXN9-F1
#
_cell.length_a   1.000
_cell.length_b   1.000
_cell.length_c   1.000
_cell.angle_alpha   90.00
_cell.angle_beta   90.00
_cell.angle_gamma   90.00
#
_symmetry.space_group_name_H-M   'P 1'
#
loop_
_entity.id
_entity.type
_entity.pdbx_description
1 polymer ?
#
loop_
_entity_poly.entity_id
_entity_poly.type
_entity_poly.pdbx_seq_one_letter_code
_entity_poly.pdbx_strand_id
1 'polypeptide(L)'
;ERAVKNGMDVFRVFDAMNDPRNMKAALQAVRSHGAHAQGTLSYTTSPAHTLQTWLDLTEQLLETGVDSIAIKDMSGILTPMAAFELVSEIKKRYDVRLHLHCHATTGMAEMALLKAIEAGVDGVDTAISSMSATYGHPATEALVATLAGTEHDTGLDILKLENIAAYFREVRKKYHAFEGQLKGYDSRILVAQVPGGMLTNLESQLKQQNAADKLDQVLAEIPRVREDLGFIPLVTPTSQIVGTQAVLNVLTGERYKTIAKETAGILKGEYGHTPVPVNAALQARVLEGGAPVTCRPADLLKPELAELEADVRRQAQEKGIQLAGNAIDDVLTVALFPQIGLKFLENRHNPAAFEPLPQAEAAQPVTKAEKPAASGIYTVEVEGKAFVVKVSDGGDISQLTAAAPAASSAPATAPAGAGTPVTAPLAGNIWKVIATEGQTVAEGDVLLILEAMKMETEIRAAQAGTVRGIAVKSGDAVSVGDTLMTLA
;
A
#
# COMPACT_ATOMS: atom_id res chain seq x y z
N GLU A 1 -16.21 -14.64 -13.30
CA GLU A 1 -16.89 -15.91 -12.98
C GLU A 1 -16.80 -16.31 -11.50
N ARG A 2 -15.63 -16.78 -11.01
CA ARG A 2 -15.52 -17.43 -9.69
C ARG A 2 -16.01 -16.56 -8.52
N ALA A 3 -15.64 -15.27 -8.52
CA ALA A 3 -16.13 -14.31 -7.53
C ALA A 3 -17.67 -14.18 -7.53
N VAL A 4 -18.31 -14.16 -8.71
CA VAL A 4 -19.79 -14.11 -8.83
C VAL A 4 -20.40 -15.39 -8.25
N LYS A 5 -19.86 -16.56 -8.62
CA LYS A 5 -20.33 -17.85 -8.10
C LYS A 5 -20.23 -17.94 -6.57
N ASN A 6 -19.25 -17.27 -5.98
CA ASN A 6 -19.04 -17.21 -4.53
C ASN A 6 -19.82 -16.08 -3.84
N GLY A 7 -20.74 -15.41 -4.54
CA GLY A 7 -21.69 -14.45 -3.94
C GLY A 7 -21.30 -12.97 -4.06
N MET A 8 -20.38 -12.62 -4.95
CA MET A 8 -20.10 -11.21 -5.24
C MET A 8 -21.09 -10.65 -6.28
N ASP A 9 -21.89 -9.66 -5.90
CA ASP A 9 -22.94 -9.09 -6.75
C ASP A 9 -22.53 -7.79 -7.47
N VAL A 10 -21.69 -6.97 -6.85
CA VAL A 10 -21.28 -5.65 -7.36
C VAL A 10 -19.76 -5.60 -7.48
N PHE A 11 -19.26 -5.29 -8.67
CA PHE A 11 -17.84 -5.13 -8.94
C PHE A 11 -17.54 -3.69 -9.30
N ARG A 12 -16.89 -2.98 -8.36
CA ARG A 12 -16.30 -1.68 -8.64
C ARG A 12 -14.94 -1.89 -9.30
N VAL A 13 -14.86 -1.61 -10.60
CA VAL A 13 -13.66 -1.73 -11.42
C VAL A 13 -13.08 -0.34 -11.62
N PHE A 14 -11.82 -0.15 -11.25
CA PHE A 14 -11.07 1.09 -11.46
C PHE A 14 -9.76 0.79 -12.17
N ASP A 15 -9.20 1.82 -12.80
CA ASP A 15 -7.86 1.81 -13.38
C ASP A 15 -7.03 2.93 -12.75
N ALA A 16 -5.75 2.66 -12.50
CA ALA A 16 -4.87 3.59 -11.79
C ALA A 16 -4.46 4.80 -12.64
N MET A 17 -4.59 4.68 -13.97
CA MET A 17 -4.31 5.74 -14.94
C MET A 17 -5.59 6.48 -15.37
N ASN A 18 -6.76 6.00 -14.92
CA ASN A 18 -8.07 6.35 -15.47
C ASN A 18 -8.19 6.06 -16.98
N ASP A 19 -7.62 4.95 -17.44
CA ASP A 19 -7.76 4.47 -18.83
C ASP A 19 -8.94 3.48 -18.96
N PRO A 20 -10.07 3.86 -19.58
CA PRO A 20 -11.23 2.97 -19.72
C PRO A 20 -10.95 1.67 -20.46
N ARG A 21 -9.93 1.64 -21.32
CA ARG A 21 -9.58 0.44 -22.09
C ARG A 21 -9.09 -0.66 -21.16
N ASN A 22 -8.35 -0.32 -20.10
CA ASN A 22 -7.89 -1.29 -19.09
C ASN A 22 -9.05 -1.93 -18.34
N MET A 23 -10.15 -1.20 -18.11
CA MET A 23 -11.32 -1.69 -17.38
C MET A 23 -12.23 -2.59 -18.22
N LYS A 24 -12.21 -2.45 -19.56
CA LYS A 24 -13.15 -3.09 -20.48
C LYS A 24 -13.32 -4.60 -20.27
N ALA A 25 -12.23 -5.35 -20.20
CA ALA A 25 -12.31 -6.81 -20.07
C ALA A 25 -12.94 -7.25 -18.73
N ALA A 26 -12.60 -6.58 -17.63
CA ALA A 26 -13.16 -6.87 -16.31
C ALA A 26 -14.66 -6.53 -16.27
N LEU A 27 -15.05 -5.35 -16.76
CA LEU A 27 -16.45 -4.91 -16.83
C LEU A 27 -17.30 -5.87 -17.68
N GLN A 28 -16.81 -6.25 -18.85
CA GLN A 28 -17.50 -7.22 -19.72
C GLN A 28 -17.64 -8.59 -19.05
N ALA A 29 -16.59 -9.08 -18.38
CA ALA A 29 -16.63 -10.35 -17.67
C ALA A 29 -17.60 -10.34 -16.48
N VAL A 30 -17.76 -9.21 -15.79
CA VAL A 30 -18.74 -9.05 -14.71
C VAL A 30 -20.16 -9.17 -15.27
N ARG A 31 -20.46 -8.39 -16.32
CA ARG A 31 -21.80 -8.38 -16.95
C ARG A 31 -22.15 -9.71 -17.60
N SER A 32 -21.19 -10.37 -18.25
CA SER A 32 -21.42 -11.68 -18.89
C SER A 32 -21.79 -12.77 -17.87
N HIS A 33 -21.52 -12.56 -16.59
CA HIS A 33 -21.87 -13.45 -15.49
C HIS A 33 -23.06 -12.95 -14.66
N GLY A 34 -23.76 -11.90 -15.11
CA GLY A 34 -24.99 -11.39 -14.49
C GLY A 34 -24.80 -10.56 -13.23
N ALA A 35 -23.57 -10.14 -12.92
CA ALA A 35 -23.28 -9.24 -11.81
C ALA A 35 -23.26 -7.76 -12.26
N HIS A 36 -23.36 -6.84 -11.30
CA HIS A 36 -23.37 -5.40 -11.52
C HIS A 36 -21.96 -4.86 -11.76
N ALA A 37 -21.71 -4.32 -12.95
CA ALA A 37 -20.43 -3.73 -13.33
C ALA A 37 -20.43 -2.22 -13.10
N GLN A 38 -19.67 -1.77 -12.09
CA GLN A 38 -19.51 -0.36 -11.76
C GLN A 38 -18.13 0.14 -12.25
N GLY A 39 -18.13 1.01 -13.27
CA GLY A 39 -16.91 1.70 -13.71
C GLY A 39 -16.52 2.82 -12.74
N THR A 40 -15.24 3.18 -12.67
CA THR A 40 -14.76 4.12 -11.64
C THR A 40 -13.93 5.25 -12.23
N LEU A 41 -14.21 6.47 -11.78
CA LEU A 41 -13.40 7.67 -11.95
C LEU A 41 -12.52 7.81 -10.71
N SER A 42 -11.22 7.53 -10.81
CA SER A 42 -10.26 7.75 -9.71
C SER A 42 -9.98 9.24 -9.59
N TYR A 43 -10.68 9.93 -8.69
CA TYR A 43 -10.68 11.40 -8.60
C TYR A 43 -9.33 11.94 -8.16
N THR A 44 -8.91 13.03 -8.80
CA THR A 44 -7.69 13.77 -8.46
C THR A 44 -7.73 15.19 -8.98
N THR A 45 -6.77 16.04 -8.61
CA THR A 45 -6.67 17.42 -9.11
C THR A 45 -5.30 17.70 -9.72
N SER A 46 -5.30 18.30 -10.91
CA SER A 46 -4.12 18.85 -11.59
C SER A 46 -4.58 19.75 -12.73
N PRO A 47 -3.67 20.46 -13.43
CA PRO A 47 -4.03 21.21 -14.64
C PRO A 47 -4.71 20.36 -15.74
N ALA A 48 -4.50 19.04 -15.73
CA ALA A 48 -5.12 18.09 -16.66
C ALA A 48 -6.53 17.64 -16.24
N HIS A 49 -6.94 17.82 -15.00
CA HIS A 49 -8.19 17.30 -14.44
C HIS A 49 -9.23 18.41 -14.28
N THR A 50 -9.79 18.83 -15.41
CA THR A 50 -10.88 19.80 -15.50
C THR A 50 -12.24 19.10 -15.44
N LEU A 51 -13.31 19.88 -15.22
CA LEU A 51 -14.68 19.38 -15.32
C LEU A 51 -14.94 18.70 -16.68
N GLN A 52 -14.52 19.31 -17.79
CA GLN A 52 -14.75 18.75 -19.12
C GLN A 52 -14.04 17.39 -19.28
N THR A 53 -12.79 17.28 -18.85
CA THR A 53 -12.05 16.00 -18.93
C THR A 53 -12.68 14.90 -18.08
N TRP A 54 -13.30 15.24 -16.94
CA TRP A 54 -14.08 14.25 -16.16
C TRP A 54 -15.35 13.80 -16.87
N LEU A 55 -16.01 14.71 -17.60
CA LEU A 55 -17.23 14.40 -18.36
C LEU A 55 -16.90 13.57 -19.61
N ASP A 56 -15.77 13.83 -20.28
CA ASP A 56 -15.28 13.03 -21.40
C ASP A 56 -14.93 11.60 -20.93
N LEU A 57 -14.26 11.46 -19.78
CA LEU A 57 -13.95 10.17 -19.19
C LEU A 57 -15.21 9.42 -18.74
N THR A 58 -16.22 10.15 -18.23
CA THR A 58 -17.54 9.59 -17.91
C THR A 58 -18.19 8.99 -19.14
N GLU A 59 -18.20 9.71 -20.27
CA GLU A 59 -18.74 9.24 -21.55
C GLU A 59 -18.03 7.96 -22.01
N GLN A 60 -16.70 7.96 -22.04
CA GLN A 60 -15.90 6.79 -22.42
C GLN A 60 -16.19 5.57 -21.55
N LEU A 61 -16.41 5.76 -20.25
CA LEU A 61 -16.83 4.68 -19.34
C LEU A 61 -18.22 4.14 -19.69
N LEU A 62 -19.18 5.03 -19.98
CA LEU A 62 -20.53 4.62 -20.39
C LEU A 62 -20.50 3.81 -21.69
N GLU A 63 -19.64 4.17 -22.65
CA GLU A 63 -19.46 3.43 -23.90
C GLU A 63 -18.95 2.00 -23.69
N THR A 64 -18.28 1.70 -22.57
CA THR A 64 -17.92 0.32 -22.21
C THR A 64 -19.11 -0.53 -21.76
N GLY A 65 -20.26 0.11 -21.52
CA GLY A 65 -21.51 -0.51 -21.11
C GLY A 65 -21.55 -0.84 -19.62
N VAL A 66 -21.10 0.08 -18.76
CA VAL A 66 -21.22 -0.07 -17.29
C VAL A 66 -22.68 0.05 -16.82
N ASP A 67 -23.01 -0.59 -15.71
CA ASP A 67 -24.34 -0.51 -15.09
C ASP A 67 -24.45 0.69 -14.11
N SER A 68 -23.31 1.15 -13.57
CA SER A 68 -23.21 2.39 -12.80
C SER A 68 -21.78 2.96 -12.83
N ILE A 69 -21.62 4.19 -12.34
CA ILE A 69 -20.32 4.85 -12.20
C ILE A 69 -20.06 5.17 -10.73
N ALA A 70 -18.82 5.00 -10.28
CA ALA A 70 -18.33 5.50 -9.01
C ALA A 70 -17.32 6.64 -9.21
N ILE A 71 -17.49 7.75 -8.50
CA ILE A 71 -16.43 8.74 -8.29
C ILE A 71 -15.66 8.30 -7.06
N LYS A 72 -14.38 7.95 -7.22
CA LYS A 72 -13.52 7.45 -6.15
C LYS A 72 -12.49 8.50 -5.76
N ASP A 73 -12.77 9.23 -4.70
CA ASP A 73 -11.81 10.09 -4.01
C ASP A 73 -11.05 9.29 -2.94
N MET A 74 -9.96 8.64 -3.37
CA MET A 74 -9.11 7.80 -2.51
C MET A 74 -8.29 8.60 -1.49
N SER A 75 -8.07 9.90 -1.72
CA SER A 75 -7.23 10.74 -0.87
C SER A 75 -8.03 11.66 0.06
N GLY A 76 -9.34 11.85 -0.21
CA GLY A 76 -10.17 12.80 0.51
C GLY A 76 -9.95 14.24 0.04
N ILE A 77 -9.62 14.46 -1.23
CA ILE A 77 -9.30 15.79 -1.77
C ILE A 77 -10.43 16.41 -2.60
N LEU A 78 -11.56 15.72 -2.76
CA LEU A 78 -12.75 16.24 -3.44
C LEU A 78 -13.39 17.32 -2.56
N THR A 79 -13.38 18.55 -3.04
CA THR A 79 -14.04 19.65 -2.32
C THR A 79 -15.56 19.53 -2.44
N PRO A 80 -16.33 20.04 -1.47
CA PRO A 80 -17.79 19.97 -1.53
C PRO A 80 -18.40 20.65 -2.75
N MET A 81 -17.81 21.76 -3.19
CA MET A 81 -18.27 22.48 -4.38
C MET A 81 -17.95 21.72 -5.67
N ALA A 82 -16.76 21.11 -5.76
CA ALA A 82 -16.41 20.27 -6.91
C ALA A 82 -17.29 19.00 -6.96
N ALA A 83 -17.62 18.41 -5.81
CA ALA A 83 -18.55 17.30 -5.72
C ALA A 83 -19.94 17.67 -6.27
N PHE A 84 -20.49 18.81 -5.82
CA PHE A 84 -21.78 19.32 -6.30
C PHE A 84 -21.76 19.54 -7.81
N GLU A 85 -20.76 20.24 -8.32
CA GLU A 85 -20.63 20.59 -9.73
C GLU A 85 -20.50 19.35 -10.61
N LEU A 86 -19.55 18.46 -10.28
CA LEU A 86 -19.29 17.25 -11.07
C LEU A 86 -20.52 16.33 -11.11
N VAL A 87 -21.15 16.07 -9.96
CA VAL A 87 -22.35 15.23 -9.88
C VAL A 87 -23.50 15.87 -10.67
N SER A 88 -23.73 17.16 -10.49
CA SER A 88 -24.79 17.89 -11.21
C SER A 88 -24.62 17.78 -12.72
N GLU A 89 -23.40 17.99 -13.23
CA GLU A 89 -23.14 17.95 -14.67
C GLU A 89 -23.25 16.54 -15.25
N ILE A 90 -22.82 15.51 -14.52
CA ILE A 90 -23.01 14.12 -14.93
C ILE A 90 -24.51 13.79 -15.00
N LYS A 91 -25.28 14.09 -13.94
CA LYS A 91 -26.72 13.77 -13.87
C LYS A 91 -27.57 14.56 -14.88
N LYS A 92 -27.12 15.75 -15.31
CA LYS A 92 -27.77 16.50 -16.40
C LYS A 92 -27.58 15.86 -17.77
N ARG A 93 -26.42 15.24 -18.02
CA ARG A 93 -26.03 14.72 -19.35
C ARG A 93 -26.37 13.25 -19.54
N TYR A 94 -26.32 12.47 -18.46
CA TYR A 94 -26.40 11.01 -18.53
C TYR A 94 -27.40 10.46 -17.52
N ASP A 95 -28.27 9.56 -17.99
CA ASP A 95 -29.11 8.73 -17.13
C ASP A 95 -28.30 7.53 -16.63
N VAL A 96 -27.49 7.77 -15.60
CA VAL A 96 -26.63 6.76 -14.98
C VAL A 96 -26.77 6.81 -13.47
N ARG A 97 -26.70 5.63 -12.84
CA ARG A 97 -26.54 5.52 -11.39
C ARG A 97 -25.13 5.95 -11.01
N LEU A 98 -25.01 6.95 -10.16
CA LEU A 98 -23.74 7.52 -9.72
C LEU A 98 -23.53 7.25 -8.24
N HIS A 99 -22.35 6.76 -7.87
CA HIS A 99 -21.92 6.53 -6.49
C HIS A 99 -20.73 7.44 -6.14
N LEU A 100 -20.69 7.96 -4.93
CA LEU A 100 -19.54 8.73 -4.44
C LEU A 100 -18.83 8.02 -3.28
N HIS A 101 -17.53 7.84 -3.43
CA HIS A 101 -16.64 7.28 -2.43
C HIS A 101 -15.61 8.32 -2.01
N CYS A 102 -15.56 8.68 -0.73
CA CYS A 102 -14.61 9.64 -0.18
C CYS A 102 -13.97 9.12 1.10
N HIS A 103 -12.66 9.32 1.22
CA HIS A 103 -11.95 9.12 2.49
C HIS A 103 -12.04 10.39 3.37
N ALA A 104 -12.27 10.21 4.67
CA ALA A 104 -12.45 11.28 5.65
C ALA A 104 -11.15 11.96 6.12
N THR A 105 -10.00 11.56 5.57
CA THR A 105 -8.66 11.91 6.07
C THR A 105 -8.42 13.41 6.19
N THR A 106 -9.02 14.22 5.33
CA THR A 106 -8.82 15.68 5.26
C THR A 106 -9.90 16.49 5.97
N GLY A 107 -10.98 15.84 6.42
CA GLY A 107 -12.16 16.50 6.99
C GLY A 107 -13.13 17.12 5.98
N MET A 108 -12.96 16.87 4.68
CA MET A 108 -13.89 17.37 3.65
C MET A 108 -14.98 16.37 3.25
N ALA A 109 -14.81 15.08 3.55
CA ALA A 109 -15.62 14.01 2.97
C ALA A 109 -17.11 14.12 3.32
N GLU A 110 -17.46 14.38 4.58
CA GLU A 110 -18.85 14.53 5.04
C GLU A 110 -19.58 15.62 4.25
N MET A 111 -18.93 16.79 4.09
CA MET A 111 -19.46 17.91 3.33
C MET A 111 -19.54 17.57 1.83
N ALA A 112 -18.56 16.85 1.28
CA ALA A 112 -18.57 16.42 -0.11
C ALA A 112 -19.69 15.43 -0.40
N LEU A 113 -19.94 14.47 0.51
CA LEU A 113 -21.07 13.54 0.41
C LEU A 113 -22.41 14.30 0.45
N LEU A 114 -22.59 15.20 1.41
CA LEU A 114 -23.82 16.00 1.52
C LEU A 114 -24.08 16.81 0.25
N LYS A 115 -23.07 17.51 -0.26
CA LYS A 115 -23.18 18.28 -1.50
C LYS A 115 -23.44 17.41 -2.73
N ALA A 116 -22.89 16.20 -2.78
CA ALA A 116 -23.20 15.25 -3.86
C ALA A 116 -24.63 14.73 -3.78
N ILE A 117 -25.17 14.50 -2.58
CA ILE A 117 -26.56 14.09 -2.34
C ILE A 117 -27.52 15.18 -2.83
N GLU A 118 -27.28 16.43 -2.45
CA GLU A 118 -28.06 17.58 -2.94
C GLU A 118 -27.98 17.74 -4.47
N ALA A 119 -26.90 17.27 -5.10
CA ALA A 119 -26.70 17.27 -6.55
C ALA A 119 -27.34 16.05 -7.26
N GLY A 120 -27.89 15.08 -6.51
CA GLY A 120 -28.59 13.92 -7.06
C GLY A 120 -27.73 12.67 -7.25
N VAL A 121 -26.66 12.48 -6.46
CA VAL A 121 -25.93 11.20 -6.42
C VAL A 121 -26.83 10.08 -5.88
N ASP A 122 -26.73 8.88 -6.44
CA ASP A 122 -27.64 7.75 -6.15
C ASP A 122 -27.13 6.82 -5.02
N GLY A 123 -25.92 7.05 -4.54
CA GLY A 123 -25.32 6.27 -3.45
C GLY A 123 -24.02 6.87 -2.97
N VAL A 124 -23.70 6.65 -1.70
CA VAL A 124 -22.45 7.11 -1.09
C VAL A 124 -21.87 6.00 -0.23
N ASP A 125 -20.54 5.96 -0.12
CA ASP A 125 -19.85 5.02 0.75
C ASP A 125 -19.64 5.63 2.14
N THR A 126 -20.10 4.92 3.18
CA THR A 126 -19.91 5.26 4.59
C THR A 126 -19.39 4.05 5.37
N ALA A 127 -18.86 4.29 6.57
CA ALA A 127 -18.46 3.24 7.52
C ALA A 127 -19.24 3.40 8.83
N ILE A 128 -19.45 2.31 9.58
CA ILE A 128 -20.07 2.42 10.91
C ILE A 128 -19.18 3.26 11.82
N SER A 129 -19.76 4.11 12.69
CA SER A 129 -19.03 5.15 13.43
C SER A 129 -17.77 4.65 14.14
N SER A 130 -17.84 3.47 14.76
CA SER A 130 -16.71 2.85 15.48
C SER A 130 -15.54 2.41 14.59
N MET A 131 -15.73 2.33 13.28
CA MET A 131 -14.73 2.01 12.25
C MET A 131 -14.60 3.12 11.18
N SER A 132 -15.15 4.30 11.44
CA SER A 132 -15.20 5.44 10.50
C SER A 132 -14.09 6.47 10.75
N ALA A 133 -14.09 7.53 9.94
CA ALA A 133 -13.21 8.69 10.01
C ALA A 133 -11.72 8.34 9.81
N THR A 134 -10.83 9.31 10.01
CA THR A 134 -9.37 9.17 9.77
C THR A 134 -9.10 8.65 8.36
N TYR A 135 -8.43 7.51 8.20
CA TYR A 135 -8.17 6.88 6.91
C TYR A 135 -9.39 6.17 6.30
N GLY A 136 -10.52 6.09 7.02
CA GLY A 136 -11.75 5.46 6.57
C GLY A 136 -12.72 6.42 5.89
N HIS A 137 -14.01 6.07 5.93
CA HIS A 137 -15.12 6.83 5.35
C HIS A 137 -15.85 7.66 6.41
N PRO A 138 -16.68 8.64 6.00
CA PRO A 138 -17.65 9.28 6.88
C PRO A 138 -18.51 8.28 7.67
N ALA A 139 -18.91 8.66 8.88
CA ALA A 139 -19.75 7.84 9.74
C ALA A 139 -21.17 7.71 9.15
N THR A 140 -21.66 6.47 9.07
CA THR A 140 -22.99 6.14 8.54
C THR A 140 -24.08 6.81 9.38
N GLU A 141 -23.97 6.75 10.69
CA GLU A 141 -24.92 7.29 11.66
C GLU A 141 -25.03 8.81 11.54
N ALA A 142 -23.90 9.50 11.34
CA ALA A 142 -23.87 10.95 11.17
C ALA A 142 -24.62 11.36 9.89
N LEU A 143 -24.41 10.65 8.78
CA LEU A 143 -25.09 10.93 7.53
C LEU A 143 -26.59 10.60 7.61
N VAL A 144 -26.95 9.45 8.18
CA VAL A 144 -28.36 9.07 8.40
C VAL A 144 -29.08 10.12 9.25
N ALA A 145 -28.47 10.57 10.34
CA ALA A 145 -29.03 11.62 11.19
C ALA A 145 -29.15 12.97 10.46
N THR A 146 -28.19 13.30 9.59
CA THR A 146 -28.19 14.54 8.79
C THR A 146 -29.34 14.56 7.78
N LEU A 147 -29.65 13.43 7.17
CA LEU A 147 -30.67 13.32 6.12
C LEU A 147 -32.08 13.03 6.65
N ALA A 148 -32.22 12.71 7.94
CA ALA A 148 -33.50 12.38 8.56
C ALA A 148 -34.52 13.52 8.41
N GLY A 149 -35.71 13.21 7.90
CA GLY A 149 -36.78 14.17 7.67
C GLY A 149 -36.58 15.09 6.44
N THR A 150 -35.53 14.88 5.65
CA THR A 150 -35.32 15.58 4.38
C THR A 150 -35.90 14.78 3.21
N GLU A 151 -35.89 15.32 1.99
CA GLU A 151 -36.24 14.57 0.79
C GLU A 151 -35.27 13.41 0.47
N HIS A 152 -34.10 13.41 1.10
CA HIS A 152 -33.05 12.39 0.96
C HIS A 152 -32.98 11.44 2.17
N ASP A 153 -34.04 11.36 2.98
CA ASP A 153 -34.08 10.45 4.13
C ASP A 153 -33.77 9.00 3.71
N THR A 154 -32.79 8.40 4.39
CA THR A 154 -32.31 7.05 4.08
C THR A 154 -33.29 5.95 4.49
N GLY A 155 -34.21 6.23 5.42
CA GLY A 155 -35.09 5.24 6.03
C GLY A 155 -34.38 4.20 6.92
N LEU A 156 -33.08 4.39 7.20
CA LEU A 156 -32.30 3.48 8.05
C LEU A 156 -32.59 3.74 9.54
N ASP A 157 -32.66 2.65 10.31
CA ASP A 157 -32.92 2.68 11.75
C ASP A 157 -31.63 2.98 12.51
N ILE A 158 -31.52 4.21 13.04
CA ILE A 158 -30.35 4.67 13.78
C ILE A 158 -30.05 3.83 15.04
N LEU A 159 -31.08 3.27 15.70
CA LEU A 159 -30.87 2.44 16.89
C LEU A 159 -30.24 1.09 16.52
N LYS A 160 -30.59 0.53 15.35
CA LYS A 160 -29.93 -0.68 14.84
C LYS A 160 -28.48 -0.40 14.44
N LEU A 161 -28.22 0.76 13.84
CA LEU A 161 -26.84 1.18 13.52
C LEU A 161 -26.00 1.30 14.79
N GLU A 162 -26.52 1.91 15.86
CA GLU A 162 -25.80 2.01 17.14
C GLU A 162 -25.48 0.65 17.75
N ASN A 163 -26.36 -0.36 17.62
CA ASN A 163 -26.06 -1.72 18.06
C ASN A 163 -24.86 -2.33 17.28
N ILE A 164 -24.77 -2.07 15.97
CA ILE A 164 -23.63 -2.48 15.14
C ILE A 164 -22.37 -1.73 15.56
N ALA A 165 -22.48 -0.42 15.80
CA ALA A 165 -21.37 0.41 16.24
C ALA A 165 -20.80 -0.07 17.59
N ALA A 166 -21.67 -0.42 18.55
CA ALA A 166 -21.31 -0.98 19.84
C ALA A 166 -20.54 -2.30 19.71
N TYR A 167 -21.01 -3.21 18.83
CA TYR A 167 -20.30 -4.44 18.54
C TYR A 167 -18.87 -4.18 18.02
N PHE A 168 -18.73 -3.33 16.99
CA PHE A 168 -17.43 -3.05 16.40
C PHE A 168 -16.51 -2.25 17.32
N ARG A 169 -17.04 -1.47 18.27
CA ARG A 169 -16.24 -0.79 19.30
C ARG A 169 -15.48 -1.77 20.19
N GLU A 170 -16.06 -2.94 20.49
CA GLU A 170 -15.36 -4.01 21.22
C GLU A 170 -14.43 -4.81 20.30
N VAL A 171 -14.82 -5.05 19.04
CA VAL A 171 -13.95 -5.73 18.06
C VAL A 171 -12.66 -4.93 17.82
N ARG A 172 -12.76 -3.62 17.61
CA ARG A 172 -11.63 -2.74 17.29
C ARG A 172 -10.53 -2.78 18.34
N LYS A 173 -10.87 -2.91 19.63
CA LYS A 173 -9.90 -3.05 20.73
C LYS A 173 -8.94 -4.24 20.55
N LYS A 174 -9.38 -5.31 19.88
CA LYS A 174 -8.54 -6.48 19.58
C LYS A 174 -7.43 -6.16 18.59
N TYR A 175 -7.59 -5.11 17.79
CA TYR A 175 -6.67 -4.70 16.74
C TYR A 175 -5.77 -3.52 17.13
N HIS A 176 -5.63 -3.22 18.43
CA HIS A 176 -4.83 -2.09 18.94
C HIS A 176 -3.42 -2.02 18.36
N ALA A 177 -2.75 -3.17 18.15
CA ALA A 177 -1.41 -3.24 17.56
C ALA A 177 -1.34 -2.78 16.08
N PHE A 178 -2.48 -2.72 15.39
CA PHE A 178 -2.61 -2.34 13.99
C PHE A 178 -3.26 -0.96 13.79
N GLU A 179 -3.57 -0.24 14.88
CA GLU A 179 -4.17 1.10 14.78
C GLU A 179 -3.21 2.10 14.12
N GLY A 180 -3.77 2.93 13.25
CA GLY A 180 -3.04 4.03 12.65
C GLY A 180 -2.71 5.13 13.67
N GLN A 181 -1.65 5.89 13.41
CA GLN A 181 -1.22 6.98 14.31
C GLN A 181 -2.01 8.29 14.14
N LEU A 182 -2.81 8.41 13.06
CA LEU A 182 -3.56 9.64 12.76
C LEU A 182 -4.65 9.88 13.80
N LYS A 183 -4.61 11.05 14.42
CA LYS A 183 -5.65 11.54 15.33
C LYS A 183 -6.24 12.81 14.72
N GLY A 184 -7.49 12.74 14.28
CA GLY A 184 -8.16 13.84 13.58
C GLY A 184 -7.89 13.83 12.08
N TYR A 185 -7.56 15.01 11.52
CA TYR A 185 -7.41 15.23 10.07
C TYR A 185 -5.96 15.53 9.69
N ASP A 186 -5.57 15.15 8.47
CA ASP A 186 -4.26 15.46 7.90
C ASP A 186 -4.39 16.42 6.71
N SER A 187 -4.14 17.71 6.94
CA SER A 187 -4.21 18.75 5.91
C SER A 187 -3.05 18.72 4.92
N ARG A 188 -1.95 18.00 5.21
CA ARG A 188 -0.81 17.87 4.29
C ARG A 188 -1.23 17.21 2.98
N ILE A 189 -2.23 16.33 3.03
CA ILE A 189 -2.80 15.65 1.86
C ILE A 189 -3.46 16.65 0.90
N LEU A 190 -4.02 17.75 1.38
CA LEU A 190 -4.59 18.80 0.52
C LEU A 190 -3.54 19.48 -0.36
N VAL A 191 -2.30 19.53 0.13
CA VAL A 191 -1.18 20.17 -0.57
C VAL A 191 -0.42 19.14 -1.43
N ALA A 192 -0.05 18.02 -0.84
CA ALA A 192 0.79 17.01 -1.50
C ALA A 192 -0.02 16.01 -2.36
N GLN A 193 -1.33 15.91 -2.15
CA GLN A 193 -2.24 14.93 -2.76
C GLN A 193 -1.82 13.45 -2.57
N VAL A 194 -0.98 13.19 -1.56
CA VAL A 194 -0.48 11.86 -1.22
C VAL A 194 -1.54 11.11 -0.40
N PRO A 195 -2.03 9.93 -0.83
CA PRO A 195 -2.93 9.13 -0.01
C PRO A 195 -2.33 8.80 1.36
N GLY A 196 -3.15 8.77 2.41
CA GLY A 196 -2.66 8.59 3.79
C GLY A 196 -1.79 7.33 4.00
N GLY A 197 -2.20 6.19 3.43
CA GLY A 197 -1.41 4.96 3.50
C GLY A 197 -0.07 5.03 2.76
N MET A 198 0.06 5.87 1.73
CA MET A 198 1.35 6.11 1.07
C MET A 198 2.27 6.97 1.95
N LEU A 199 1.73 7.98 2.63
CA LEU A 199 2.49 8.86 3.51
C LEU A 199 3.17 8.09 4.66
N THR A 200 2.42 7.25 5.37
CA THR A 200 2.96 6.45 6.48
C THR A 200 4.03 5.46 6.02
N ASN A 201 3.87 4.89 4.82
CA ASN A 201 4.86 4.02 4.22
C ASN A 201 6.14 4.77 3.85
N LEU A 202 6.03 5.96 3.26
CA LEU A 202 7.19 6.82 2.94
C LEU A 202 7.96 7.23 4.20
N GLU A 203 7.25 7.62 5.27
CA GLU A 203 7.87 7.95 6.55
C GLU A 203 8.66 6.75 7.13
N SER A 204 8.08 5.55 7.07
CA SER A 204 8.74 4.32 7.50
C SER A 204 9.99 4.01 6.65
N GLN A 205 9.89 4.11 5.32
CA GLN A 205 11.00 3.88 4.40
C GLN A 205 12.16 4.85 4.64
N LEU A 206 11.88 6.15 4.77
CA LEU A 206 12.89 7.15 5.05
C LEU A 206 13.54 6.93 6.42
N LYS A 207 12.76 6.55 7.43
CA LYS A 207 13.29 6.22 8.76
C LYS A 207 14.24 5.01 8.71
N GLN A 208 13.89 3.95 7.98
CA GLN A 208 14.74 2.77 7.81
C GLN A 208 16.07 3.10 7.09
N GLN A 209 16.06 4.12 6.23
CA GLN A 209 17.23 4.57 5.49
C GLN A 209 17.99 5.71 6.21
N ASN A 210 17.67 5.99 7.47
CA ASN A 210 18.26 7.10 8.25
C ASN A 210 18.15 8.47 7.56
N ALA A 211 17.06 8.70 6.83
CA ALA A 211 16.79 9.89 6.01
C ALA A 211 15.45 10.55 6.35
N ALA A 212 14.98 10.40 7.59
CA ALA A 212 13.70 10.95 8.04
C ALA A 212 13.61 12.49 7.92
N ASP A 213 14.76 13.17 7.99
CA ASP A 213 14.92 14.62 7.79
C ASP A 213 14.61 15.08 6.36
N LYS A 214 14.56 14.15 5.39
CA LYS A 214 14.30 14.44 3.98
C LYS A 214 12.83 14.35 3.58
N LEU A 215 11.92 14.06 4.51
CA LEU A 215 10.49 13.89 4.23
C LEU A 215 9.88 15.07 3.47
N ASP A 216 10.15 16.31 3.90
CA ASP A 216 9.60 17.51 3.26
C ASP A 216 10.10 17.66 1.81
N GLN A 217 11.35 17.28 1.54
CA GLN A 217 11.90 17.30 0.19
C GLN A 217 11.22 16.26 -0.71
N VAL A 218 10.92 15.08 -0.17
CA VAL A 218 10.17 14.03 -0.87
C VAL A 218 8.74 14.48 -1.17
N LEU A 219 8.06 15.08 -0.20
CA LEU A 219 6.71 15.63 -0.39
C LEU A 219 6.66 16.72 -1.46
N ALA A 220 7.70 17.55 -1.55
CA ALA A 220 7.84 18.55 -2.60
C ALA A 220 8.24 17.97 -3.97
N GLU A 221 8.84 16.78 -4.01
CA GLU A 221 9.24 16.11 -5.26
C GLU A 221 8.10 15.31 -5.89
N ILE A 222 7.18 14.77 -5.09
CA ILE A 222 6.03 13.97 -5.56
C ILE A 222 5.21 14.68 -6.66
N PRO A 223 4.78 15.96 -6.50
CA PRO A 223 4.02 16.64 -7.55
C PRO A 223 4.81 16.79 -8.86
N ARG A 224 6.14 16.96 -8.78
CA ARG A 224 7.02 17.12 -9.95
C ARG A 224 7.20 15.79 -10.69
N VAL A 225 7.38 14.69 -9.96
CA VAL A 225 7.40 13.35 -10.56
C VAL A 225 6.05 13.03 -11.20
N ARG A 226 4.96 13.35 -10.53
CA ARG A 226 3.61 13.14 -11.05
C ARG A 226 3.37 13.92 -12.35
N GLU A 227 3.85 15.16 -12.44
CA GLU A 227 3.81 15.96 -13.66
C GLU A 227 4.60 15.30 -14.80
N ASP A 228 5.84 14.87 -14.54
CA ASP A 228 6.67 14.18 -15.53
C ASP A 228 6.05 12.87 -16.04
N LEU A 229 5.22 12.23 -15.22
CA LEU A 229 4.50 11.00 -15.56
C LEU A 229 3.09 11.25 -16.11
N GLY A 230 2.78 12.48 -16.52
CA GLY A 230 1.53 12.79 -17.23
C GLY A 230 0.33 13.01 -16.31
N PHE A 231 0.55 13.51 -15.09
CA PHE A 231 -0.47 13.85 -14.09
C PHE A 231 -1.35 12.71 -13.58
N ILE A 232 -0.90 11.47 -13.69
CA ILE A 232 -1.64 10.27 -13.26
C ILE A 232 -2.30 10.40 -11.87
N PRO A 233 -3.50 9.83 -11.66
CA PRO A 233 -4.07 9.69 -10.33
C PRO A 233 -3.09 8.95 -9.40
N LEU A 234 -3.06 9.32 -8.12
CA LEU A 234 -2.23 8.65 -7.11
C LEU A 234 -3.06 7.61 -6.36
N VAL A 235 -3.22 6.44 -6.97
CA VAL A 235 -3.88 5.25 -6.38
C VAL A 235 -2.95 4.05 -6.55
N THR A 236 -3.19 2.92 -5.89
CA THR A 236 -2.34 1.74 -6.12
C THR A 236 -2.44 1.29 -7.59
N PRO A 237 -1.32 1.03 -8.29
CA PRO A 237 0.07 1.12 -7.84
C PRO A 237 0.77 2.47 -8.10
N THR A 238 0.17 3.38 -8.88
CA THR A 238 0.79 4.65 -9.30
C THR A 238 1.24 5.54 -8.15
N SER A 239 0.52 5.55 -7.01
CA SER A 239 0.94 6.26 -5.79
C SER A 239 2.33 5.80 -5.33
N GLN A 240 2.56 4.49 -5.26
CA GLN A 240 3.81 3.92 -4.80
C GLN A 240 4.93 4.16 -5.82
N ILE A 241 4.63 4.07 -7.12
CA ILE A 241 5.60 4.33 -8.20
C ILE A 241 6.11 5.77 -8.11
N VAL A 242 5.21 6.75 -8.01
CA VAL A 242 5.56 8.17 -7.86
C VAL A 242 6.33 8.41 -6.55
N GLY A 243 5.89 7.80 -5.46
CA GLY A 243 6.56 7.90 -4.15
C GLY A 243 7.99 7.39 -4.17
N THR A 244 8.19 6.16 -4.64
CA THR A 244 9.51 5.53 -4.74
C THR A 244 10.44 6.35 -5.63
N GLN A 245 9.96 6.84 -6.78
CA GLN A 245 10.78 7.68 -7.65
C GLN A 245 11.13 9.02 -7.00
N ALA A 246 10.20 9.64 -6.26
CA ALA A 246 10.48 10.87 -5.52
C ALA A 246 11.54 10.67 -4.44
N VAL A 247 11.47 9.56 -3.70
CA VAL A 247 12.50 9.16 -2.73
C VAL A 247 13.86 8.98 -3.42
N LEU A 248 13.93 8.25 -4.53
CA LEU A 248 15.17 8.06 -5.29
C LEU A 248 15.78 9.39 -5.74
N ASN A 249 14.97 10.31 -6.28
CA ASN A 249 15.43 11.63 -6.71
C ASN A 249 16.05 12.43 -5.56
N VAL A 250 15.41 12.42 -4.38
CA VAL A 250 15.86 13.17 -3.20
C VAL A 250 17.09 12.55 -2.54
N LEU A 251 17.16 11.22 -2.46
CA LEU A 251 18.29 10.54 -1.84
C LEU A 251 19.55 10.59 -2.69
N THR A 252 19.41 10.49 -4.01
CA THR A 252 20.54 10.58 -4.95
C THR A 252 21.00 12.02 -5.21
N GLY A 253 20.18 13.01 -4.86
CA GLY A 253 20.45 14.44 -5.07
C GLY A 253 20.28 14.92 -6.52
N GLU A 254 19.80 14.05 -7.41
CA GLU A 254 19.64 14.33 -8.83
C GLU A 254 18.37 13.65 -9.37
N ARG A 255 17.49 14.41 -10.05
CA ARG A 255 16.23 13.88 -10.57
C ARG A 255 16.49 12.85 -11.68
N TYR A 256 15.93 11.65 -11.54
CA TYR A 256 16.04 10.56 -12.52
C TYR A 256 17.48 10.17 -12.86
N LYS A 257 18.40 10.31 -11.90
CA LYS A 257 19.72 9.65 -11.98
C LYS A 257 19.55 8.14 -12.10
N THR A 258 18.67 7.59 -11.27
CA THR A 258 18.15 6.23 -11.38
C THR A 258 16.65 6.30 -11.63
N ILE A 259 16.18 5.60 -12.66
CA ILE A 259 14.75 5.47 -12.98
C ILE A 259 14.30 4.11 -12.48
N ALA A 260 13.31 4.08 -11.59
CA ALA A 260 12.73 2.83 -11.11
C ALA A 260 12.06 2.07 -12.26
N LYS A 261 12.04 0.74 -12.18
CA LYS A 261 11.48 -0.15 -13.22
C LYS A 261 10.04 0.23 -13.56
N GLU A 262 9.21 0.43 -12.55
CA GLU A 262 7.79 0.76 -12.70
C GLU A 262 7.60 2.19 -13.26
N THR A 263 8.45 3.14 -12.87
CA THR A 263 8.48 4.49 -13.49
C THR A 263 8.81 4.39 -14.98
N ALA A 264 9.82 3.58 -15.34
CA ALA A 264 10.16 3.32 -16.72
C ALA A 264 9.01 2.64 -17.47
N GLY A 265 8.28 1.72 -16.83
CA GLY A 265 7.10 1.08 -17.42
C GLY A 265 5.97 2.07 -17.74
N ILE A 266 5.69 3.03 -16.86
CA ILE A 266 4.73 4.12 -17.16
C ILE A 266 5.20 4.93 -18.37
N LEU A 267 6.47 5.34 -18.38
CA LEU A 267 7.07 6.08 -19.49
C LEU A 267 7.04 5.31 -20.82
N LYS A 268 7.15 3.97 -20.77
CA LYS A 268 7.04 3.08 -21.93
C LYS A 268 5.59 2.81 -22.36
N GLY A 269 4.59 3.19 -21.57
CA GLY A 269 3.17 2.95 -21.84
C GLY A 269 2.66 1.57 -21.38
N GLU A 270 3.43 0.85 -20.56
CA GLU A 270 3.11 -0.52 -20.09
C GLU A 270 1.96 -0.56 -19.08
N TYR A 271 1.51 0.59 -18.59
CA TYR A 271 0.39 0.73 -17.62
C TYR A 271 -0.91 1.26 -18.26
N GLY A 272 -0.89 1.67 -19.54
CA GLY A 272 -2.02 2.31 -20.20
C GLY A 272 -1.74 3.78 -20.55
N HIS A 273 -2.78 4.50 -20.96
CA HIS A 273 -2.64 5.92 -21.32
C HIS A 273 -2.69 6.83 -20.10
N THR A 274 -1.77 7.79 -20.09
CA THR A 274 -1.74 8.87 -19.12
C THR A 274 -2.74 9.98 -19.50
N PRO A 275 -3.24 10.77 -18.54
CA PRO A 275 -4.13 11.91 -18.81
C PRO A 275 -3.57 12.93 -19.82
N VAL A 276 -2.25 13.18 -19.76
CA VAL A 276 -1.51 14.00 -20.73
C VAL A 276 -0.21 13.31 -21.12
N PRO A 277 0.46 13.71 -22.21
CA PRO A 277 1.76 13.15 -22.57
C PRO A 277 2.77 13.22 -21.41
N VAL A 278 3.52 12.14 -21.23
CA VAL A 278 4.64 12.09 -20.28
C VAL A 278 5.80 12.98 -20.74
N ASN A 279 6.77 13.21 -19.86
CA ASN A 279 7.99 13.93 -20.18
C ASN A 279 8.75 13.25 -21.34
N ALA A 280 8.81 13.94 -22.49
CA ALA A 280 9.38 13.39 -23.72
C ALA A 280 10.86 13.01 -23.61
N ALA A 281 11.66 13.75 -22.85
CA ALA A 281 13.08 13.44 -22.67
C ALA A 281 13.28 12.19 -21.81
N LEU A 282 12.48 12.02 -20.75
CA LEU A 282 12.51 10.81 -19.92
C LEU A 282 11.98 9.60 -20.69
N GLN A 283 10.91 9.75 -21.45
CA GLN A 283 10.38 8.69 -22.30
C GLN A 283 11.41 8.24 -23.34
N ALA A 284 12.06 9.17 -24.04
CA ALA A 284 13.12 8.83 -24.99
C ALA A 284 14.29 8.07 -24.33
N ARG A 285 14.68 8.44 -23.10
CA ARG A 285 15.73 7.75 -22.34
C ARG A 285 15.37 6.30 -22.04
N VAL A 286 14.14 6.01 -21.60
CA VAL A 286 13.75 4.64 -21.24
C VAL A 286 13.39 3.76 -22.44
N LEU A 287 13.04 4.37 -23.58
CA LEU A 287 12.72 3.66 -24.82
C LEU A 287 13.96 3.20 -25.56
N GLU A 288 15.11 3.88 -25.39
CA GLU A 288 16.39 3.52 -26.01
C GLU A 288 16.28 3.32 -27.54
N GLY A 289 15.50 4.17 -28.21
CA GLY A 289 15.24 4.10 -29.66
C GLY A 289 14.04 3.22 -30.05
N GLY A 290 13.38 2.56 -29.10
CA GLY A 290 12.11 1.87 -29.28
C GLY A 290 10.90 2.81 -29.36
N ALA A 291 9.72 2.22 -29.58
CA ALA A 291 8.44 2.93 -29.60
C ALA A 291 7.65 2.65 -28.31
N PRO A 292 6.89 3.62 -27.79
CA PRO A 292 6.03 3.39 -26.63
C PRO A 292 4.87 2.45 -26.98
N VAL A 293 4.40 1.71 -25.99
CA VAL A 293 3.18 0.89 -26.06
C VAL A 293 1.97 1.83 -26.16
N THR A 294 1.23 1.72 -27.26
CA THR A 294 0.06 2.57 -27.55
C THR A 294 -1.26 1.81 -27.54
N CYS A 295 -1.22 0.48 -27.62
CA CYS A 295 -2.38 -0.38 -27.41
C CYS A 295 -2.67 -0.56 -25.91
N ARG A 296 -3.74 -1.30 -25.58
CA ARG A 296 -3.97 -1.73 -24.20
C ARG A 296 -2.89 -2.74 -23.82
N PRO A 297 -2.11 -2.54 -22.74
CA PRO A 297 -1.00 -3.43 -22.40
C PRO A 297 -1.39 -4.91 -22.29
N ALA A 298 -2.57 -5.19 -21.76
CA ALA A 298 -3.10 -6.55 -21.63
C ALA A 298 -3.33 -7.26 -22.98
N ASP A 299 -3.43 -6.55 -24.11
CA ASP A 299 -3.57 -7.16 -25.44
C ASP A 299 -2.26 -7.81 -25.92
N LEU A 300 -1.13 -7.52 -25.27
CA LEU A 300 0.16 -8.12 -25.54
C LEU A 300 0.38 -9.45 -24.79
N LEU A 301 -0.50 -9.78 -23.84
CA LEU A 301 -0.40 -10.98 -23.03
C LEU A 301 -1.04 -12.18 -23.74
N LYS A 302 -0.42 -13.35 -23.56
CA LYS A 302 -0.98 -14.62 -24.05
C LYS A 302 -1.87 -15.24 -22.98
N PRO A 303 -2.95 -15.95 -23.35
CA PRO A 303 -3.73 -16.74 -22.40
C PRO A 303 -2.85 -17.81 -21.72
N GLU A 304 -2.87 -17.86 -20.39
CA GLU A 304 -1.99 -18.74 -19.58
C GLU A 304 -2.74 -19.69 -18.64
N LEU A 305 -4.07 -19.59 -18.54
CA LEU A 305 -4.85 -20.33 -17.53
C LEU A 305 -4.66 -21.85 -17.61
N ALA A 306 -4.63 -22.43 -18.81
CA ALA A 306 -4.46 -23.88 -18.99
C ALA A 306 -3.08 -24.37 -18.51
N GLU A 307 -2.05 -23.54 -18.70
CA GLU A 307 -0.69 -23.83 -18.22
C GLU A 307 -0.63 -23.75 -16.70
N LEU A 308 -1.22 -22.70 -16.12
CA LEU A 308 -1.32 -22.51 -14.66
C LEU A 308 -2.10 -23.65 -14.00
N GLU A 309 -3.20 -24.11 -14.60
CA GLU A 309 -3.94 -25.27 -14.10
C GLU A 309 -3.09 -26.53 -14.04
N ALA A 310 -2.31 -26.80 -15.10
CA ALA A 310 -1.42 -27.96 -15.16
C ALA A 310 -0.29 -27.86 -14.13
N ASP A 311 0.32 -26.67 -14.01
CA ASP A 311 1.41 -26.42 -13.07
C ASP A 311 0.98 -26.55 -11.61
N VAL A 312 -0.13 -25.92 -11.22
CA VAL A 312 -0.66 -26.01 -9.85
C VAL A 312 -1.03 -27.44 -9.49
N ARG A 313 -1.62 -28.21 -10.42
CA ARG A 313 -1.91 -29.63 -10.20
C ARG A 313 -0.64 -30.46 -10.00
N ARG A 314 0.40 -30.22 -10.80
CA ARG A 314 1.70 -30.89 -10.65
C ARG A 314 2.32 -30.56 -9.30
N GLN A 315 2.43 -29.27 -8.95
CA GLN A 315 3.00 -28.82 -7.68
C GLN A 315 2.23 -29.38 -6.49
N ALA A 316 0.90 -29.44 -6.58
CA ALA A 316 0.07 -30.03 -5.53
C ALA A 316 0.34 -31.53 -5.35
N GLN A 317 0.55 -32.29 -6.44
CA GLN A 317 0.92 -33.70 -6.37
C GLN A 317 2.31 -33.90 -5.76
N GLU A 318 3.30 -33.14 -6.22
CA GLU A 318 4.69 -33.24 -5.75
C GLU A 318 4.83 -32.90 -4.27
N LYS A 319 4.07 -31.91 -3.79
CA LYS A 319 4.13 -31.40 -2.41
C LYS A 319 3.06 -31.99 -1.49
N GLY A 320 2.21 -32.87 -1.98
CA GLY A 320 1.11 -33.47 -1.20
C GLY A 320 0.05 -32.46 -0.75
N ILE A 321 -0.17 -31.40 -1.52
CA ILE A 321 -1.15 -30.35 -1.21
C ILE A 321 -2.54 -30.82 -1.62
N GLN A 322 -3.50 -30.74 -0.70
CA GLN A 322 -4.91 -30.99 -1.02
C GLN A 322 -5.55 -29.74 -1.62
N LEU A 323 -5.84 -29.78 -2.92
CA LEU A 323 -6.59 -28.71 -3.59
C LEU A 323 -8.06 -28.67 -3.13
N ALA A 324 -8.68 -27.49 -3.22
CA ALA A 324 -10.08 -27.27 -2.94
C ALA A 324 -10.98 -28.11 -3.85
N GLY A 325 -12.22 -28.35 -3.40
CA GLY A 325 -13.22 -29.10 -4.16
C GLY A 325 -13.46 -28.52 -5.57
N ASN A 326 -13.23 -27.22 -5.75
CA ASN A 326 -13.08 -26.61 -7.06
C ASN A 326 -11.66 -26.06 -7.26
N ALA A 327 -10.79 -26.86 -7.86
CA ALA A 327 -9.37 -26.57 -8.01
C ALA A 327 -9.08 -25.23 -8.71
N ILE A 328 -9.99 -24.72 -9.55
CA ILE A 328 -9.83 -23.42 -10.21
C ILE A 328 -9.67 -22.27 -9.21
N ASP A 329 -10.28 -22.35 -8.02
CA ASP A 329 -10.14 -21.30 -7.00
C ASP A 329 -8.70 -21.26 -6.45
N ASP A 330 -8.05 -22.42 -6.33
CA ASP A 330 -6.66 -22.54 -5.92
C ASP A 330 -5.71 -22.12 -7.05
N VAL A 331 -6.03 -22.49 -8.29
CA VAL A 331 -5.29 -22.05 -9.48
C VAL A 331 -5.30 -20.53 -9.59
N LEU A 332 -6.46 -19.89 -9.43
CA LEU A 332 -6.55 -18.42 -9.44
C LEU A 332 -5.82 -17.77 -8.25
N THR A 333 -5.81 -18.42 -7.09
CA THR A 333 -5.03 -17.93 -5.93
C THR A 333 -3.53 -17.91 -6.24
N VAL A 334 -3.01 -18.98 -6.84
CA VAL A 334 -1.61 -19.07 -7.26
C VAL A 334 -1.33 -18.16 -8.47
N ALA A 335 -2.26 -18.03 -9.41
CA ALA A 335 -2.10 -17.14 -10.56
C ALA A 335 -1.92 -15.67 -10.13
N LEU A 336 -2.73 -15.21 -9.17
CA LEU A 336 -2.65 -13.85 -8.63
C LEU A 336 -1.44 -13.66 -7.72
N PHE A 337 -1.04 -14.70 -6.99
CA PHE A 337 0.05 -14.65 -6.03
C PHE A 337 0.87 -15.96 -6.08
N PRO A 338 1.82 -16.13 -7.01
CA PRO A 338 2.46 -17.44 -7.22
C PRO A 338 3.13 -18.02 -5.99
N GLN A 339 3.99 -17.25 -5.34
CA GLN A 339 4.73 -17.71 -4.16
C GLN A 339 3.85 -17.73 -2.90
N ILE A 340 3.14 -16.63 -2.64
CA ILE A 340 2.31 -16.48 -1.42
C ILE A 340 1.12 -17.43 -1.47
N GLY A 341 0.46 -17.53 -2.62
CA GLY A 341 -0.66 -18.43 -2.86
C GLY A 341 -0.24 -19.89 -2.67
N LEU A 342 0.88 -20.32 -3.26
CA LEU A 342 1.37 -21.69 -3.07
C LEU A 342 1.71 -21.98 -1.60
N LYS A 343 2.43 -21.07 -0.94
CA LYS A 343 2.75 -21.18 0.50
C LYS A 343 1.47 -21.25 1.36
N PHE A 344 0.45 -20.48 0.99
CA PHE A 344 -0.87 -20.55 1.64
C PHE A 344 -1.51 -21.92 1.42
N LEU A 345 -1.49 -22.47 0.21
CA LEU A 345 -2.06 -23.80 -0.07
C LEU A 345 -1.36 -24.90 0.74
N GLU A 346 -0.02 -24.87 0.82
CA GLU A 346 0.78 -25.78 1.65
C GLU A 346 0.38 -25.76 3.13
N ASN A 347 -0.07 -24.60 3.62
CA ASN A 347 -0.33 -24.36 5.04
C ASN A 347 -1.82 -24.17 5.38
N ARG A 348 -2.74 -24.28 4.42
CA ARG A 348 -4.18 -23.95 4.58
C ARG A 348 -4.83 -24.60 5.79
N HIS A 349 -4.38 -25.80 6.16
CA HIS A 349 -4.90 -26.57 7.29
C HIS A 349 -3.97 -26.59 8.51
N ASN A 350 -2.99 -25.68 8.54
CA ASN A 350 -2.01 -25.53 9.61
C ASN A 350 -2.15 -24.15 10.28
N PRO A 351 -2.98 -24.01 11.33
CA PRO A 351 -3.15 -22.74 12.04
C PRO A 351 -1.84 -22.16 12.60
N ALA A 352 -0.85 -23.00 12.91
CA ALA A 352 0.44 -22.55 13.45
C ALA A 352 1.33 -21.85 12.41
N ALA A 353 0.98 -21.92 11.12
CA ALA A 353 1.68 -21.21 10.06
C ALA A 353 1.19 -19.76 9.85
N PHE A 354 0.11 -19.36 10.52
CA PHE A 354 -0.50 -18.03 10.39
C PHE A 354 -0.38 -17.22 11.69
N GLU A 355 -0.52 -15.90 11.57
CA GLU A 355 -0.56 -15.02 12.74
C GLU A 355 -1.71 -15.41 13.69
N PRO A 356 -1.50 -15.32 15.02
CA PRO A 356 -2.56 -15.60 15.98
C PRO A 356 -3.69 -14.58 15.83
N LEU A 357 -4.91 -15.01 16.17
CA LEU A 357 -6.07 -14.13 16.18
C LEU A 357 -5.81 -12.92 17.09
N PRO A 358 -6.09 -11.68 16.62
CA PRO A 358 -5.92 -10.49 17.44
C PRO A 358 -6.74 -10.57 18.74
N GLN A 359 -6.08 -10.27 19.86
CA GLN A 359 -6.71 -10.27 21.18
C GLN A 359 -6.75 -8.85 21.74
N ALA A 360 -7.77 -8.56 22.54
CA ALA A 360 -7.81 -7.32 23.29
C ALA A 360 -6.60 -7.27 24.23
N GLU A 361 -6.00 -6.10 24.38
CA GLU A 361 -4.90 -5.91 25.32
C GLU A 361 -5.35 -6.39 26.71
N ALA A 362 -4.65 -7.38 27.25
CA ALA A 362 -4.90 -7.81 28.61
C ALA A 362 -4.60 -6.60 29.50
N ALA A 363 -5.59 -6.18 30.30
CA ALA A 363 -5.35 -5.13 31.29
C ALA A 363 -4.14 -5.57 32.11
N GLN A 364 -3.01 -4.87 31.97
CA GLN A 364 -1.86 -5.12 32.82
C GLN A 364 -2.38 -4.99 34.25
N PRO A 365 -2.21 -6.01 35.11
CA PRO A 365 -2.54 -5.84 36.51
C PRO A 365 -1.74 -4.64 36.97
N VAL A 366 -2.45 -3.57 37.33
CA VAL A 366 -1.83 -2.40 37.96
C VAL A 366 -1.09 -3.00 39.14
N THR A 367 0.24 -3.10 39.05
CA THR A 367 1.06 -3.45 40.20
C THR A 367 0.66 -2.45 41.25
N LYS A 368 -0.05 -2.92 42.29
CA LYS A 368 -0.27 -2.11 43.49
C LYS A 368 1.08 -1.51 43.80
N ALA A 369 1.17 -0.19 43.81
CA ALA A 369 2.38 0.49 44.24
C ALA A 369 2.69 -0.04 45.65
N GLU A 370 3.61 -0.98 45.75
CA GLU A 370 4.18 -1.35 47.02
C GLU A 370 4.89 -0.10 47.53
N LYS A 371 4.57 0.29 48.77
CA LYS A 371 5.29 1.36 49.46
C LYS A 371 6.79 1.10 49.29
N PRO A 372 7.61 2.11 48.93
CA PRO A 372 9.04 1.90 48.80
C PRO A 372 9.59 1.36 50.13
N ALA A 373 10.24 0.20 50.09
CA ALA A 373 10.97 -0.30 51.25
C ALA A 373 12.10 0.69 51.58
N ALA A 374 12.20 1.07 52.85
CA ALA A 374 13.09 2.13 53.37
C ALA A 374 14.60 1.81 53.33
N SER A 375 15.05 0.85 52.54
CA SER A 375 16.47 0.62 52.27
C SER A 375 16.62 -0.15 50.95
N GLY A 376 17.59 0.26 50.14
CA GLY A 376 17.73 -0.26 48.79
C GLY A 376 19.16 -0.15 48.28
N ILE A 377 19.54 -1.12 47.44
CA ILE A 377 20.78 -1.07 46.68
C ILE A 377 20.43 -0.54 45.29
N TYR A 378 21.00 0.60 44.92
CA TYR A 378 20.79 1.27 43.65
C TYR A 378 22.08 1.21 42.85
N THR A 379 21.99 0.96 41.55
CA THR A 379 23.14 1.17 40.66
C THR A 379 22.97 2.53 39.99
N VAL A 380 23.90 3.44 40.24
CA VAL A 380 23.88 4.81 39.72
C VAL A 380 25.02 4.94 38.72
N GLU A 381 24.71 5.43 37.53
CA GLU A 381 25.70 5.65 36.47
C GLU A 381 26.12 7.11 36.46
N VAL A 382 27.41 7.37 36.66
CA VAL A 382 28.00 8.72 36.65
C VAL A 382 29.17 8.70 35.68
N GLU A 383 29.13 9.55 34.66
CA GLU A 383 30.17 9.64 33.61
C GLU A 383 30.50 8.28 32.94
N GLY A 384 29.48 7.46 32.69
CA GLY A 384 29.64 6.16 32.01
C GLY A 384 30.27 5.06 32.87
N LYS A 385 30.37 5.26 34.19
CA LYS A 385 30.78 4.23 35.15
C LYS A 385 29.64 3.94 36.13
N ALA A 386 29.32 2.66 36.29
CA ALA A 386 28.28 2.20 37.20
C ALA A 386 28.83 2.04 38.63
N PHE A 387 28.15 2.66 39.60
CA PHE A 387 28.44 2.56 41.02
C PHE A 387 27.27 1.92 41.75
N VAL A 388 27.54 0.93 42.59
CA VAL A 388 26.52 0.30 43.43
C VAL A 388 26.45 1.03 44.76
N VAL A 389 25.34 1.70 45.02
CA VAL A 389 25.10 2.51 46.21
C VAL A 389 24.06 1.81 47.08
N LYS A 390 24.46 1.40 48.28
CA LYS A 390 23.54 0.89 49.29
C LYS A 390 23.09 2.03 50.20
N VAL A 391 21.79 2.30 50.27
CA VAL A 391 21.22 3.33 51.14
C VAL A 391 20.55 2.65 52.34
N SER A 392 21.02 2.99 53.54
CA SER A 392 20.47 2.55 54.84
C SER A 392 19.92 3.75 55.62
N ASP A 393 18.96 3.50 56.52
CA ASP A 393 18.35 4.54 57.36
C ASP A 393 19.38 5.19 58.29
N GLY A 394 19.51 6.52 58.18
CA GLY A 394 20.54 7.33 58.83
C GLY A 394 21.64 7.68 57.82
N GLY A 395 21.56 8.89 57.27
CA GLY A 395 22.31 9.36 56.11
C GLY A 395 23.82 9.49 56.30
N ASP A 396 24.52 8.36 56.35
CA ASP A 396 25.97 8.30 56.23
C ASP A 396 26.39 7.32 55.13
N ILE A 397 27.06 7.87 54.10
CA ILE A 397 27.56 7.11 52.95
C ILE A 397 28.94 6.57 53.32
N SER A 398 29.00 5.28 53.69
CA SER A 398 30.27 4.60 53.92
C SER A 398 30.44 3.46 52.91
N GLN A 399 31.44 3.64 52.03
CA GLN A 399 31.98 2.70 51.04
C GLN A 399 31.44 2.82 49.60
N LEU A 400 32.27 3.44 48.75
CA LEU A 400 32.24 3.31 47.29
C LEU A 400 33.18 2.18 46.89
N THR A 401 32.67 1.16 46.21
CA THR A 401 33.49 0.14 45.53
C THR A 401 33.15 0.13 44.04
N ALA A 402 34.18 0.24 43.21
CA ALA A 402 34.04 0.23 41.75
C ALA A 402 33.70 -1.19 41.27
N ALA A 403 32.61 -1.34 40.53
CA ALA A 403 32.28 -2.59 39.86
C ALA A 403 33.16 -2.74 38.60
N ALA A 404 33.68 -3.95 38.37
CA ALA A 404 34.38 -4.28 37.14
C ALA A 404 33.39 -4.30 35.95
N PRO A 405 33.76 -3.80 34.77
CA PRO A 405 32.84 -3.67 33.65
C PRO A 405 32.42 -5.04 33.11
N ALA A 406 31.11 -5.27 33.04
CA ALA A 406 30.53 -6.39 32.30
C ALA A 406 30.60 -6.08 30.80
N ALA A 407 31.19 -6.99 30.03
CA ALA A 407 31.33 -6.87 28.59
C ALA A 407 29.97 -6.90 27.89
N SER A 408 29.63 -5.82 27.21
CA SER A 408 28.58 -5.74 26.21
C SER A 408 29.00 -6.57 24.99
N SER A 409 28.29 -7.66 24.73
CA SER A 409 28.39 -8.43 23.48
C SER A 409 27.87 -7.58 22.32
N ALA A 410 28.79 -7.06 21.51
CA ALA A 410 28.47 -6.49 20.21
C ALA A 410 27.91 -7.56 19.25
N PRO A 411 27.10 -7.18 18.24
CA PRO A 411 26.71 -8.09 17.17
C PRO A 411 27.97 -8.61 16.46
N ALA A 412 27.97 -9.90 16.13
CA ALA A 412 29.07 -10.56 15.44
C ALA A 412 29.37 -9.85 14.11
N THR A 413 30.58 -9.30 14.00
CA THR A 413 31.20 -8.95 12.73
C THR A 413 31.44 -10.23 11.94
N ALA A 414 30.95 -10.25 10.69
CA ALA A 414 31.16 -11.36 9.76
C ALA A 414 32.66 -11.50 9.44
N PRO A 415 33.17 -12.72 9.16
CA PRO A 415 34.56 -12.93 8.78
C PRO A 415 34.87 -12.20 7.47
N ALA A 416 36.04 -11.58 7.41
CA ALA A 416 36.61 -11.02 6.19
C ALA A 416 36.86 -12.14 5.15
N GLY A 417 35.86 -12.38 4.30
CA GLY A 417 36.04 -12.94 2.97
C GLY A 417 36.19 -11.77 2.00
N ALA A 418 37.22 -11.80 1.14
CA ALA A 418 37.59 -10.71 0.25
C ALA A 418 36.55 -10.41 -0.85
N GLY A 419 35.48 -9.71 -0.49
CA GLY A 419 34.51 -9.16 -1.44
C GLY A 419 33.56 -8.16 -0.79
N THR A 420 32.97 -7.31 -1.61
CA THR A 420 32.03 -6.27 -1.23
C THR A 420 30.64 -6.89 -0.99
N PRO A 421 30.04 -6.76 0.21
CA PRO A 421 28.71 -7.29 0.47
C PRO A 421 27.65 -6.50 -0.31
N VAL A 422 26.73 -7.21 -0.95
CA VAL A 422 25.52 -6.66 -1.54
C VAL A 422 24.41 -6.84 -0.50
N THR A 423 23.88 -5.73 0.02
CA THR A 423 22.87 -5.73 1.08
C THR A 423 21.47 -5.40 0.56
N ALA A 424 20.44 -5.80 1.30
CA ALA A 424 19.06 -5.47 1.00
C ALA A 424 18.77 -3.98 1.26
N PRO A 425 18.34 -3.20 0.25
CA PRO A 425 18.05 -1.78 0.41
C PRO A 425 16.69 -1.51 1.09
N LEU A 426 15.80 -2.50 1.10
CA LEU A 426 14.45 -2.44 1.66
C LEU A 426 14.01 -3.82 2.15
N ALA A 427 13.12 -3.86 3.14
CA ALA A 427 12.57 -5.12 3.64
C ALA A 427 11.52 -5.70 2.67
N GLY A 428 11.55 -7.01 2.43
CA GLY A 428 10.66 -7.69 1.49
C GLY A 428 10.95 -9.18 1.36
N ASN A 429 10.44 -9.81 0.31
CA ASN A 429 10.70 -11.22 -0.02
C ASN A 429 11.57 -11.32 -1.28
N ILE A 430 12.48 -12.29 -1.34
CA ILE A 430 13.27 -12.54 -2.54
C ILE A 430 12.38 -13.18 -3.61
N TRP A 431 12.05 -12.45 -4.67
CA TRP A 431 11.25 -12.97 -5.78
C TRP A 431 12.04 -13.96 -6.62
N LYS A 432 13.27 -13.61 -7.00
CA LYS A 432 14.13 -14.45 -7.84
C LYS A 432 15.60 -14.09 -7.67
N VAL A 433 16.47 -15.08 -7.54
CA VAL A 433 17.92 -14.90 -7.64
C VAL A 433 18.33 -15.14 -9.10
N ILE A 434 18.94 -14.15 -9.74
CA ILE A 434 19.35 -14.21 -11.17
C ILE A 434 20.80 -14.67 -11.28
N ALA A 435 21.66 -14.12 -10.43
CA ALA A 435 23.07 -14.43 -10.40
C ALA A 435 23.36 -15.83 -9.83
N THR A 436 24.37 -16.50 -10.37
CA THR A 436 24.86 -17.79 -9.87
C THR A 436 26.22 -17.66 -9.18
N GLU A 437 26.47 -18.52 -8.19
CA GLU A 437 27.77 -18.59 -7.50
C GLU A 437 28.92 -18.76 -8.52
N GLY A 438 29.94 -17.91 -8.45
CA GLY A 438 31.09 -17.89 -9.37
C GLY A 438 30.88 -17.12 -10.68
N GLN A 439 29.70 -16.54 -10.92
CA GLN A 439 29.44 -15.74 -12.11
C GLN A 439 30.16 -14.38 -12.06
N THR A 440 30.85 -14.01 -13.14
CA THR A 440 31.35 -12.65 -13.34
C THR A 440 30.22 -11.75 -13.82
N VAL A 441 30.05 -10.60 -13.15
CA VAL A 441 29.02 -9.59 -13.44
C VAL A 441 29.68 -8.23 -13.67
N ALA A 442 29.08 -7.42 -14.54
CA ALA A 442 29.45 -6.04 -14.75
C ALA A 442 28.70 -5.10 -13.79
N GLU A 443 29.20 -3.88 -13.61
CA GLU A 443 28.46 -2.83 -12.93
C GLU A 443 27.11 -2.60 -13.63
N GLY A 444 26.03 -2.56 -12.86
CA GLY A 444 24.67 -2.40 -13.35
C GLY A 444 23.93 -3.70 -13.68
N ASP A 445 24.60 -4.86 -13.71
CA ASP A 445 23.94 -6.15 -13.95
C ASP A 445 22.95 -6.50 -12.82
N VAL A 446 21.81 -7.10 -13.18
CA VAL A 446 20.80 -7.50 -12.20
C VAL A 446 21.22 -8.81 -11.52
N LEU A 447 21.36 -8.76 -10.19
CA LEU A 447 21.79 -9.88 -9.37
C LEU A 447 20.61 -10.70 -8.85
N LEU A 448 19.58 -10.02 -8.35
CA LEU A 448 18.33 -10.63 -7.89
C LEU A 448 17.18 -9.62 -7.94
N ILE A 449 15.97 -10.13 -7.80
CA ILE A 449 14.73 -9.36 -7.72
C ILE A 449 14.12 -9.60 -6.35
N LEU A 450 13.80 -8.51 -5.66
CA LEU A 450 13.12 -8.49 -4.38
C LEU A 450 11.69 -7.96 -4.59
N GLU A 451 10.70 -8.63 -4.02
CA GLU A 451 9.31 -8.17 -3.97
C GLU A 451 9.04 -7.53 -2.61
N ALA A 452 8.63 -6.26 -2.61
CA ALA A 452 8.14 -5.60 -1.41
C ALA A 452 6.92 -4.76 -1.76
N MET A 453 5.89 -4.81 -0.92
CA MET A 453 4.69 -4.00 -1.09
C MET A 453 4.05 -4.12 -2.50
N LYS A 454 4.12 -5.32 -3.11
CA LYS A 454 3.64 -5.63 -4.47
C LYS A 454 4.41 -4.94 -5.61
N MET A 455 5.65 -4.52 -5.35
CA MET A 455 6.57 -3.97 -6.34
C MET A 455 7.84 -4.81 -6.43
N GLU A 456 8.41 -4.90 -7.63
CA GLU A 456 9.64 -5.65 -7.90
C GLU A 456 10.84 -4.71 -7.94
N THR A 457 11.71 -4.81 -6.95
CA THR A 457 12.97 -4.07 -6.93
C THR A 457 14.11 -4.95 -7.43
N GLU A 458 14.72 -4.56 -8.54
CA GLU A 458 15.95 -5.17 -9.05
C GLU A 458 17.15 -4.71 -8.22
N ILE A 459 17.87 -5.65 -7.63
CA ILE A 459 19.14 -5.41 -6.95
C ILE A 459 20.26 -5.58 -7.98
N ARG A 460 20.93 -4.47 -8.31
CA ARG A 460 21.98 -4.41 -9.33
C ARG A 460 23.37 -4.38 -8.71
N ALA A 461 24.35 -4.90 -9.44
CA ALA A 461 25.75 -4.86 -9.05
C ALA A 461 26.25 -3.41 -9.03
N ALA A 462 26.69 -2.94 -7.86
CA ALA A 462 27.25 -1.59 -7.72
C ALA A 462 28.66 -1.46 -8.34
N GLN A 463 29.31 -2.58 -8.65
CA GLN A 463 30.61 -2.65 -9.30
C GLN A 463 30.74 -3.99 -10.03
N ALA A 464 31.65 -4.06 -11.01
CA ALA A 464 32.02 -5.34 -11.62
C ALA A 464 32.71 -6.26 -10.59
N GLY A 465 32.47 -7.57 -10.68
CA GLY A 465 33.04 -8.54 -9.74
C GLY A 465 32.58 -9.96 -10.00
N THR A 466 33.03 -10.90 -9.17
CA THR A 466 32.60 -12.30 -9.20
C THR A 466 31.67 -12.59 -8.02
N VAL A 467 30.49 -13.11 -8.31
CA VAL A 467 29.48 -13.45 -7.30
C VAL A 467 29.99 -14.57 -6.40
N ARG A 468 29.96 -14.34 -5.09
CA ARG A 468 30.32 -15.31 -4.05
C ARG A 468 29.38 -15.24 -2.85
N GLY A 469 29.13 -16.38 -2.21
CA GLY A 469 28.39 -16.47 -0.96
C GLY A 469 26.97 -15.93 -1.06
N ILE A 470 26.17 -16.45 -1.99
CA ILE A 470 24.73 -16.15 -2.03
C ILE A 470 24.07 -16.65 -0.74
N ALA A 471 23.55 -15.73 0.08
CA ALA A 471 23.04 -15.99 1.43
C ALA A 471 21.52 -16.17 1.49
N VAL A 472 20.82 -15.96 0.38
CA VAL A 472 19.35 -15.97 0.28
C VAL A 472 18.87 -16.84 -0.88
N LYS A 473 17.64 -17.32 -0.80
CA LYS A 473 16.94 -18.04 -1.89
C LYS A 473 15.57 -17.42 -2.16
N SER A 474 14.98 -17.80 -3.30
CA SER A 474 13.62 -17.41 -3.68
C SER A 474 12.62 -17.76 -2.58
N GLY A 475 11.79 -16.79 -2.20
CA GLY A 475 10.77 -16.88 -1.15
C GLY A 475 11.26 -16.51 0.26
N ASP A 476 12.55 -16.25 0.47
CA ASP A 476 13.07 -15.81 1.77
C ASP A 476 12.65 -14.37 2.07
N ALA A 477 12.31 -14.09 3.33
CA ALA A 477 12.07 -12.72 3.82
C ALA A 477 13.40 -12.10 4.27
N VAL A 478 13.62 -10.84 3.90
CA VAL A 478 14.82 -10.06 4.22
C VAL A 478 14.46 -8.71 4.82
N SER A 479 15.33 -8.21 5.71
CA SER A 479 15.27 -6.89 6.32
C SER A 479 16.31 -5.95 5.72
N VAL A 480 16.12 -4.64 5.90
CA VAL A 480 17.10 -3.63 5.46
C VAL A 480 18.47 -3.92 6.08
N GLY A 481 19.50 -3.97 5.24
CA GLY A 481 20.88 -4.22 5.65
C GLY A 481 21.29 -5.69 5.70
N ASP A 482 20.36 -6.63 5.53
CA ASP A 482 20.70 -8.06 5.43
C ASP A 482 21.64 -8.29 4.24
N THR A 483 22.69 -9.10 4.43
CA THR A 483 23.61 -9.46 3.35
C THR A 483 22.95 -10.48 2.43
N LEU A 484 22.82 -10.13 1.15
CA LEU A 484 22.19 -10.97 0.14
C LEU A 484 23.20 -11.88 -0.57
N MET A 485 24.34 -11.31 -0.96
CA MET A 485 25.50 -12.01 -1.55
C MET A 485 26.75 -11.15 -1.41
N THR A 486 27.90 -11.66 -1.84
CA THR A 486 29.18 -10.93 -1.88
C THR A 486 29.70 -10.84 -3.33
N LEU A 487 30.28 -9.71 -3.71
CA LEU A 487 30.99 -9.55 -4.99
C LEU A 487 32.50 -9.44 -4.72
N ALA A 488 33.28 -10.40 -5.23
CA ALA A 488 34.74 -10.48 -5.07
C ALA A 488 35.51 -9.95 -6.28
#